data_AF-A0A1I4M880-F1
#
_entry.id   AF-A0A1I4M880-F1
#
_cell.length_a   1.000
_cell.length_b   1.000
_cell.length_c   1.000
_cell.angle_alpha   90.00
_cell.angle_beta   90.00
_cell.angle_gamma   90.00
#
_symmetry.space_group_name_H-M   'P 1'
#
loop_
_entity.id
_entity.type
_entity.pdbx_description
1 polymer ?
#
loop_
_entity_poly.entity_id
_entity_poly.type
_entity_poly.pdbx_seq_one_letter_code
_entity_poly.pdbx_strand_id
1 'polypeptide(L)'
;MTSLLTNTSAMTALTTLKGINSQLDATSNRVSTGQRVSAASDNAAYWSIATTVRTDNASLSAVKDSLGLGSSAVDTAYNGLNSVLSDLQNMRAKLQTALQPGVDRAKVQTEIKAIQDKMRSTADSSTSSGQNWLSVDSSATNTA
;
A
#
# COMPACT_ATOMS: atom_id res chain seq x y z
N MET A 1 13.96 -68.90 -16.95
CA MET A 1 12.97 -69.35 -17.95
C MET A 1 12.64 -68.20 -18.87
N THR A 2 13.23 -68.19 -20.06
CA THR A 2 12.94 -67.23 -21.13
C THR A 2 11.84 -67.82 -22.01
N SER A 3 10.61 -67.33 -21.86
CA SER A 3 9.53 -67.61 -22.81
C SER A 3 9.72 -66.73 -24.05
N LEU A 4 9.63 -67.30 -25.25
CA LEU A 4 9.73 -66.56 -26.51
C LEU A 4 8.60 -65.51 -26.67
N LEU A 5 7.46 -65.75 -26.00
CA LEU A 5 6.26 -64.93 -26.07
C LEU A 5 6.14 -63.92 -24.92
N THR A 6 6.88 -64.09 -23.83
CA THR A 6 6.76 -63.22 -22.65
C THR A 6 8.13 -62.98 -22.03
N ASN A 7 8.65 -61.77 -22.26
CA ASN A 7 9.93 -61.34 -21.69
C ASN A 7 9.68 -60.57 -20.38
N THR A 8 9.70 -61.28 -19.27
CA THR A 8 9.52 -60.73 -17.93
C THR A 8 10.57 -59.68 -17.58
N SER A 9 11.82 -59.84 -18.03
CA SER A 9 12.90 -58.86 -17.85
C SER A 9 12.58 -57.53 -18.53
N ALA A 10 12.05 -57.57 -19.76
CA ALA A 10 11.63 -56.39 -20.50
C ALA A 10 10.40 -55.71 -19.88
N MET A 11 9.44 -56.48 -19.34
CA MET A 11 8.28 -55.93 -18.62
C MET A 11 8.69 -55.22 -17.33
N THR A 12 9.66 -55.77 -16.58
CA THR A 12 10.22 -55.12 -15.40
C THR A 12 10.93 -53.82 -15.78
N ALA A 13 11.76 -53.84 -16.82
CA ALA A 13 12.43 -52.65 -17.32
C ALA A 13 11.43 -51.56 -17.77
N LEU A 14 10.35 -51.94 -18.45
CA LEU A 14 9.28 -51.02 -18.86
C LEU A 14 8.54 -50.43 -17.65
N THR A 15 8.32 -51.21 -16.60
CA THR A 15 7.69 -50.72 -15.36
C THR A 15 8.60 -49.71 -14.65
N THR A 16 9.90 -49.99 -14.57
CA THR A 16 10.90 -49.05 -14.05
C THR A 16 10.95 -47.77 -14.90
N LEU A 17 10.94 -47.89 -16.22
CA LEU A 17 10.96 -46.73 -17.13
C LEU A 17 9.70 -45.87 -16.98
N LYS A 18 8.52 -46.47 -16.85
CA LYS A 18 7.27 -45.75 -16.54
C LYS A 18 7.36 -45.02 -15.20
N GLY A 19 7.96 -45.66 -14.18
CA GLY A 19 8.22 -45.03 -12.89
C GLY A 19 9.13 -43.81 -12.99
N ILE A 20 10.27 -43.94 -13.69
CA ILE A 20 11.20 -42.83 -13.93
C ILE A 20 10.52 -41.68 -14.67
N ASN A 21 9.74 -41.98 -15.71
CA ASN A 21 9.06 -40.95 -16.49
C ASN A 21 8.06 -40.16 -15.62
N SER A 22 7.29 -40.85 -14.78
CA SER A 22 6.37 -40.19 -13.83
C SER A 22 7.09 -39.28 -12.81
N GLN A 23 8.28 -39.69 -12.35
CA GLN A 23 9.10 -38.87 -11.45
C GLN A 23 9.71 -37.66 -12.17
N LEU A 24 10.10 -37.82 -13.44
CA LEU A 24 10.61 -36.75 -14.27
C LEU A 24 9.52 -35.70 -14.52
N ASP A 25 8.29 -36.11 -14.86
CA ASP A 25 7.15 -35.20 -15.04
C ASP A 25 6.83 -34.42 -13.76
N ALA A 26 6.81 -35.08 -12.60
CA ALA A 26 6.60 -34.41 -11.31
C ALA A 26 7.71 -33.40 -10.99
N THR A 27 8.97 -33.74 -11.27
CA THR A 27 10.10 -32.85 -11.06
C THR A 27 10.05 -31.65 -12.01
N SER A 28 9.75 -31.90 -13.29
CA SER A 28 9.60 -30.86 -14.31
C SER A 28 8.48 -29.87 -13.95
N ASN A 29 7.33 -30.38 -13.47
CA ASN A 29 6.23 -29.53 -12.98
C ASN A 29 6.62 -28.69 -11.76
N ARG A 30 7.41 -29.24 -10.83
CA ARG A 30 7.92 -28.49 -9.67
C ARG A 30 8.92 -27.42 -10.07
N VAL A 31 9.79 -27.71 -11.05
CA VAL A 31 10.75 -26.74 -11.59
C VAL A 31 10.03 -25.62 -12.34
N SER A 32 9.03 -25.96 -13.16
CA SER A 32 8.27 -24.98 -13.94
C SER A 32 7.41 -24.07 -13.07
N THR A 33 6.75 -24.61 -12.04
CA THR A 33 5.88 -23.83 -11.15
C THR A 33 6.63 -23.19 -9.97
N GLY A 34 7.81 -23.71 -9.63
CA GLY A 34 8.52 -23.41 -8.39
C GLY A 34 7.81 -23.93 -7.12
N GLN A 35 6.73 -24.71 -7.25
CA GLN A 35 5.90 -25.15 -6.14
C GLN A 35 6.05 -26.65 -5.92
N ARG A 36 6.31 -27.05 -4.67
CA ARG A 36 6.38 -28.47 -4.30
C ARG A 36 5.01 -29.17 -4.33
N VAL A 37 3.94 -28.42 -4.07
CA VAL A 37 2.53 -28.83 -4.09
C VAL A 37 1.80 -27.82 -4.96
N SER A 38 1.44 -28.20 -6.18
CA SER A 38 0.82 -27.29 -7.16
C SER A 38 -0.70 -27.45 -7.16
N ALA A 39 -1.17 -28.70 -7.06
CA ALA A 39 -2.59 -29.04 -7.07
C ALA A 39 -3.06 -29.59 -5.71
N ALA A 40 -4.36 -29.43 -5.43
CA ALA A 40 -4.99 -30.02 -4.25
C ALA A 40 -4.90 -31.57 -4.23
N SER A 41 -4.74 -32.19 -5.41
CA SER A 41 -4.49 -33.63 -5.56
C SER A 41 -3.13 -34.09 -5.04
N ASP A 42 -2.13 -33.21 -4.98
CA ASP A 42 -0.79 -33.56 -4.49
C ASP A 42 -0.76 -33.63 -2.96
N ASN A 43 -1.41 -32.66 -2.30
CA ASN A 43 -1.63 -32.65 -0.85
C ASN A 43 -2.68 -31.58 -0.48
N ALA A 44 -3.93 -31.99 -0.27
CA ALA A 44 -5.02 -31.05 0.00
C ALA A 44 -4.80 -30.18 1.25
N ALA A 45 -4.21 -30.73 2.31
CA ALA A 45 -3.97 -29.99 3.55
C ALA A 45 -2.92 -28.88 3.35
N TYR A 46 -1.75 -29.22 2.80
CA TYR A 46 -0.71 -28.21 2.54
C TYR A 46 -1.10 -27.23 1.44
N TRP A 47 -1.84 -27.68 0.43
CA TRP A 47 -2.36 -26.79 -0.62
C TRP A 47 -3.35 -25.77 -0.04
N SER A 48 -4.25 -26.19 0.85
CA SER A 48 -5.21 -25.29 1.49
C SER A 48 -4.52 -24.23 2.35
N ILE A 49 -3.56 -24.64 3.20
CA ILE A 49 -2.78 -23.70 4.04
C ILE A 49 -1.96 -22.74 3.16
N ALA A 50 -1.28 -23.25 2.12
CA ALA A 50 -0.49 -22.42 1.22
C ALA A 50 -1.36 -21.42 0.43
N THR A 51 -2.58 -21.82 0.06
CA THR A 51 -3.55 -20.95 -0.64
C THR A 51 -4.08 -19.87 0.29
N THR A 52 -4.40 -20.20 1.54
CA THR A 52 -4.75 -19.20 2.56
C THR A 52 -3.61 -18.21 2.75
N VAL A 53 -2.38 -18.67 2.96
CA VAL A 53 -1.21 -17.79 3.12
C VAL A 53 -0.97 -16.90 1.90
N ARG A 54 -1.19 -17.40 0.67
CA ARG A 54 -1.13 -16.57 -0.55
C ARG A 54 -2.22 -15.50 -0.58
N THR A 55 -3.43 -15.86 -0.18
CA THR A 55 -4.58 -14.95 -0.12
C THR A 55 -4.36 -13.87 0.94
N ASP A 56 -3.80 -14.25 2.09
CA ASP A 56 -3.42 -13.33 3.17
C ASP A 56 -2.34 -12.36 2.67
N ASN A 57 -1.35 -12.84 1.92
CA ASN A 57 -0.30 -11.98 1.36
C ASN A 57 -0.88 -10.97 0.35
N ALA A 58 -1.78 -11.40 -0.53
CA ALA A 58 -2.47 -10.49 -1.45
C ALA A 58 -3.29 -9.42 -0.69
N SER A 59 -3.99 -9.84 0.38
CA SER A 59 -4.77 -8.93 1.23
C SER A 59 -3.86 -7.93 1.96
N LEU A 60 -2.74 -8.39 2.52
CA LEU A 60 -1.73 -7.54 3.15
C LEU A 60 -1.11 -6.56 2.15
N SER A 61 -0.91 -6.96 0.90
CA SER A 61 -0.42 -6.05 -0.15
C SER A 61 -1.42 -4.92 -0.41
N ALA A 62 -2.72 -5.23 -0.51
CA ALA A 62 -3.76 -4.21 -0.68
C ALA A 62 -3.85 -3.25 0.53
N VAL A 63 -3.68 -3.79 1.76
CA VAL A 63 -3.59 -2.95 2.96
C VAL A 63 -2.35 -2.06 2.93
N LYS A 64 -1.21 -2.59 2.50
CA LYS A 64 0.03 -1.82 2.38
C LYS A 64 -0.10 -0.69 1.36
N ASP A 65 -0.73 -0.93 0.23
CA ASP A 65 -0.98 0.10 -0.79
C ASP A 65 -1.91 1.20 -0.22
N SER A 66 -2.93 0.80 0.52
CA SER A 66 -3.84 1.72 1.21
C SER A 66 -3.11 2.56 2.27
N LEU A 67 -2.21 1.95 3.05
CA LEU A 67 -1.36 2.65 4.01
C LEU A 67 -0.36 3.59 3.33
N GLY A 68 0.19 3.21 2.17
CA GLY A 68 1.05 4.08 1.38
C GLY A 68 0.33 5.33 0.86
N LEU A 69 -0.92 5.16 0.43
CA LEU A 69 -1.80 6.27 0.06
C LEU A 69 -2.10 7.17 1.27
N GLY A 70 -2.42 6.56 2.42
CA GLY A 70 -2.66 7.27 3.67
C GLY A 70 -1.42 8.04 4.16
N SER A 71 -0.23 7.44 4.08
CA SER A 71 1.03 8.11 4.41
C SER A 71 1.24 9.35 3.55
N SER A 72 1.04 9.23 2.24
CA SER A 72 1.19 10.35 1.30
C SER A 72 0.19 11.47 1.58
N ALA A 73 -1.03 11.13 2.04
CA ALA A 73 -2.02 12.10 2.47
C ALA A 73 -1.61 12.84 3.76
N VAL A 74 -1.10 12.11 4.75
CA VAL A 74 -0.57 12.68 5.98
C VAL A 74 0.63 13.58 5.70
N ASP A 75 1.53 13.20 4.80
CA ASP A 75 2.69 14.02 4.42
C ASP A 75 2.26 15.33 3.75
N THR A 76 1.24 15.28 2.90
CA THR A 76 0.65 16.48 2.28
C THR A 76 0.07 17.40 3.35
N ALA A 77 -0.68 16.85 4.30
CA ALA A 77 -1.23 17.60 5.41
C ALA A 77 -0.13 18.21 6.30
N TYR A 78 0.93 17.45 6.58
CA TYR A 78 2.06 17.92 7.38
C TYR A 78 2.79 19.10 6.72
N ASN A 79 3.03 19.03 5.40
CA ASN A 79 3.62 20.12 4.64
C ASN A 79 2.72 21.37 4.59
N GLY A 80 1.41 21.17 4.45
CA GLY A 80 0.41 22.24 4.56
C GLY A 80 0.44 22.92 5.94
N LEU A 81 0.49 22.13 7.02
CA LEU A 81 0.64 22.63 8.39
C LEU A 81 1.94 23.42 8.59
N ASN A 82 3.06 22.96 8.01
CA ASN A 82 4.34 23.65 8.14
C ASN A 82 4.31 25.02 7.44
N SER A 83 3.60 25.12 6.32
CA SER A 83 3.37 26.38 5.60
C SER A 83 2.50 27.34 6.42
N VAL A 84 1.42 26.83 7.02
CA VAL A 84 0.55 27.59 7.93
C VAL A 84 1.33 28.08 9.16
N LEU A 85 2.22 27.26 9.71
CA LEU A 85 3.08 27.64 10.83
C LEU A 85 4.01 28.81 10.49
N SER A 86 4.60 28.81 9.29
CA SER A 86 5.44 29.92 8.81
C SER A 86 4.64 31.21 8.66
N ASP A 87 3.41 31.12 8.13
CA ASP A 87 2.51 32.27 8.00
C ASP A 87 2.07 32.82 9.38
N LEU A 88 1.85 31.95 10.36
CA LEU A 88 1.61 32.32 11.77
C LEU A 88 2.79 33.06 12.41
N GLN A 89 4.02 32.64 12.13
CA GLN A 89 5.22 33.34 12.60
C GLN A 89 5.33 34.74 11.99
N ASN A 90 5.02 34.87 10.69
CA ASN A 90 4.96 36.17 10.01
C ASN A 90 3.88 37.08 10.60
N MET A 91 2.70 36.52 10.89
CA MET A 91 1.62 37.27 11.56
C MET A 91 2.06 37.77 12.94
N ARG A 92 2.74 36.93 13.73
CA ARG A 92 3.27 37.32 15.04
C ARG A 92 4.25 38.48 14.92
N ALA A 93 5.15 38.46 13.94
CA ALA A 93 6.08 39.54 13.69
C ALA A 93 5.35 40.86 13.34
N LYS A 94 4.30 40.80 12.51
CA LYS A 94 3.47 41.96 12.16
C LYS A 94 2.70 42.53 13.36
N LEU A 95 2.19 41.66 14.23
CA LEU A 95 1.56 42.07 15.49
C LEU A 95 2.57 42.76 16.42
N GLN A 96 3.81 42.29 16.47
CA GLN A 96 4.87 42.93 17.23
C GLN A 96 5.24 44.32 16.68
N THR A 97 5.22 44.51 15.36
CA THR A 97 5.40 45.84 14.77
C THR A 97 4.22 46.78 15.06
N ALA A 98 2.99 46.27 15.18
CA ALA A 98 1.80 47.07 15.52
C ALA A 98 1.81 47.64 16.95
N LEU A 99 2.60 47.04 17.84
CA LEU A 99 2.80 47.52 19.21
C LEU A 99 3.72 48.75 19.28
N GLN A 100 4.47 49.05 18.22
CA GLN A 100 5.36 50.22 18.19
C GLN A 100 4.55 51.52 18.01
N PRO A 101 4.88 52.59 18.76
CA PRO A 101 4.23 53.89 18.60
C PRO A 101 4.55 54.50 17.23
N GLY A 102 3.54 55.05 16.56
CA GLY A 102 3.67 55.66 15.22
C GLY A 102 3.28 54.75 14.05
N VAL A 103 2.88 53.49 14.30
CA VAL A 103 2.43 52.56 13.26
C VAL A 103 0.92 52.66 13.01
N ASP A 104 0.54 52.65 11.73
CA ASP A 104 -0.87 52.60 11.30
C ASP A 104 -1.45 51.19 11.48
N ARG A 105 -2.24 51.03 12.56
CA ARG A 105 -2.87 49.76 12.93
C ARG A 105 -3.89 49.27 11.91
N ALA A 106 -4.51 50.16 11.12
CA ALA A 106 -5.49 49.77 10.10
C ALA A 106 -4.83 49.06 8.92
N LYS A 107 -3.64 49.52 8.51
CA LYS A 107 -2.83 48.84 7.48
C LYS A 107 -2.33 47.50 7.96
N VAL A 108 -1.83 47.42 9.21
CA VAL A 108 -1.37 46.14 9.77
C VAL A 108 -2.53 45.13 9.89
N GLN A 109 -3.73 45.56 10.28
CA GLN A 109 -4.90 44.68 10.32
C GLN A 109 -5.26 44.14 8.93
N THR A 110 -5.10 44.94 7.87
CA THR A 110 -5.34 44.51 6.48
C THR A 110 -4.34 43.44 6.06
N GLU A 111 -3.06 43.61 6.41
CA GLU A 111 -2.02 42.60 6.15
C GLU A 111 -2.26 41.31 6.96
N ILE A 112 -2.67 41.41 8.22
CA ILE A 112 -3.03 40.25 9.04
C ILE A 112 -4.19 39.48 8.41
N LYS A 113 -5.21 40.18 7.92
CA LYS A 113 -6.33 39.55 7.22
C LYS A 113 -5.87 38.83 5.95
N ALA A 114 -4.99 39.44 5.16
CA ALA A 114 -4.41 38.79 3.98
C ALA A 114 -3.62 37.51 4.34
N ILE A 115 -2.88 37.51 5.45
CA ILE A 115 -2.18 36.31 5.94
C ILE A 115 -3.19 35.24 6.39
N GLN A 116 -4.29 35.62 7.04
CA GLN A 116 -5.37 34.69 7.41
C GLN A 116 -6.03 34.05 6.18
N ASP A 117 -6.32 34.84 5.16
CA ASP A 117 -6.90 34.36 3.91
C ASP A 117 -5.93 33.43 3.16
N LYS A 118 -4.62 33.74 3.17
CA LYS A 118 -3.57 32.87 2.62
C LYS A 118 -3.49 31.53 3.37
N MET A 119 -3.57 31.53 4.70
CA MET A 119 -3.57 30.29 5.49
C MET A 119 -4.80 29.44 5.17
N ARG A 120 -5.99 30.05 5.02
CA ARG A 120 -7.20 29.34 4.58
C ARG A 120 -7.02 28.74 3.18
N SER A 121 -6.54 29.52 2.22
CA SER A 121 -6.26 29.02 0.87
C SER A 121 -5.26 27.87 0.86
N THR A 122 -4.25 27.92 1.73
CA THR A 122 -3.24 26.85 1.86
C THR A 122 -3.88 25.59 2.45
N ALA A 123 -4.68 25.73 3.50
CA ALA A 123 -5.46 24.63 4.07
C ALA A 123 -6.41 24.01 3.03
N ASP A 124 -7.14 24.82 2.28
CA ASP A 124 -8.08 24.36 1.23
C ASP A 124 -7.37 23.65 0.07
N SER A 125 -6.18 24.11 -0.31
CA SER A 125 -5.37 23.52 -1.39
C SER A 125 -4.65 22.23 -0.99
N SER A 126 -4.53 21.94 0.31
CA SER A 126 -3.82 20.76 0.82
C SER A 126 -4.71 19.51 0.78
N THR A 127 -5.23 19.21 -0.42
CA THR A 127 -6.05 18.03 -0.71
C THR A 127 -5.15 16.87 -1.13
N SER A 128 -5.38 15.68 -0.56
CA SER A 128 -4.74 14.45 -1.01
C SER A 128 -5.80 13.42 -1.35
N SER A 129 -5.74 12.90 -2.59
CA SER A 129 -6.66 11.88 -3.10
C SER A 129 -8.14 12.25 -2.95
N GLY A 130 -8.49 13.54 -3.08
CA GLY A 130 -9.85 14.05 -2.95
C GLY A 130 -10.32 14.31 -1.52
N GLN A 131 -9.49 14.00 -0.51
CA GLN A 131 -9.77 14.29 0.90
C GLN A 131 -8.85 15.40 1.40
N ASN A 132 -9.43 16.41 2.04
CA ASN A 132 -8.68 17.46 2.71
C ASN A 132 -8.67 17.16 4.22
N TRP A 133 -7.47 17.10 4.82
CA TRP A 133 -7.28 16.81 6.25
C TRP A 133 -7.02 18.07 7.09
N LEU A 134 -6.89 19.22 6.43
CA LEU A 134 -6.60 20.53 7.01
C LEU A 134 -7.84 21.43 7.05
N SER A 135 -8.61 21.44 5.97
CA SER A 135 -9.91 22.09 5.84
C SER A 135 -11.00 21.03 5.95
N VAL A 136 -11.24 20.60 7.19
CA VAL A 136 -12.29 19.62 7.51
C VAL A 136 -13.43 20.37 8.17
N ASP A 137 -14.61 20.31 7.57
CA ASP A 137 -15.83 20.66 8.27
C ASP A 137 -16.19 19.51 9.21
N SER A 138 -15.84 19.63 10.49
CA SER A 138 -16.16 18.64 11.52
C SER A 138 -17.65 18.57 11.85
N SER A 139 -18.49 19.45 11.29
CA SER A 139 -19.95 19.33 11.34
C SER A 139 -20.51 18.43 10.23
N ALA A 140 -19.77 18.24 9.14
CA ALA A 140 -20.03 17.23 8.13
C ALA A 140 -19.57 15.86 8.68
N THR A 141 -20.40 15.27 9.52
CA THR A 141 -20.24 13.86 9.90
C THR A 141 -20.28 13.06 8.59
N ASN A 142 -19.15 12.49 8.20
CA ASN A 142 -19.03 11.66 7.01
C ASN A 142 -19.89 10.40 7.19
N THR A 143 -21.17 10.50 6.85
CA THR A 143 -22.07 9.37 6.66
C THR A 143 -21.87 8.83 5.26
N ALA A 144 -20.78 8.09 5.07
CA ALA A 144 -20.61 7.02 4.07
C ALA A 144 -19.19 6.44 4.20
#